data_AF-K8GMT0-F1
#
_entry.id   AF-K8GMT0-F1
#
_cell.length_a   1.000
_cell.length_b   1.000
_cell.length_c   1.000
_cell.angle_alpha   90.00
_cell.angle_beta   90.00
_cell.angle_gamma   90.00
#
_symmetry.space_group_name_H-M   'P 1'
#
loop_
_entity.id
_entity.type
_entity.pdbx_description
1 polymer ?
#
loop_
_entity_poly.entity_id
_entity_poly.type
_entity_poly.pdbx_seq_one_letter_code
_entity_poly.pdbx_strand_id
1 'polypeptide(L)'
;MAKHTQAHLTRTVEKNKPPALKDMTKRQMEYYMGAKLLEIGVNPKSAIYRWSVEVKGTNEVYTYSAYWDDSKEKLLQEEQTNSL
;
A
#
# COMPACT_ATOMS: atom_id res chain seq x y z
N MET A 1 -3.46 1.01 -24.29
CA MET A 1 -2.47 1.30 -23.23
C MET A 1 -2.76 0.36 -22.08
N ALA A 2 -1.77 -0.36 -21.55
CA ALA A 2 -1.99 -1.21 -20.38
C ALA A 2 -2.50 -0.32 -19.24
N LYS A 3 -3.71 -0.59 -18.73
CA LYS A 3 -4.21 0.10 -17.55
C LYS A 3 -3.33 -0.35 -16.39
N HIS A 4 -2.59 0.57 -15.79
CA HIS A 4 -1.99 0.31 -14.49
C HIS A 4 -3.14 0.18 -13.49
N THR A 5 -3.32 -1.00 -12.91
CA THR A 5 -4.41 -1.33 -11.97
C THR A 5 -3.92 -1.45 -10.53
N GLN A 6 -2.68 -1.05 -10.28
CA GLN A 6 -2.05 -1.06 -8.97
C GLN A 6 -1.07 0.10 -8.80
N ALA A 7 -0.86 0.52 -7.56
CA ALA A 7 0.10 1.54 -7.16
C ALA A 7 0.79 1.14 -5.85
N HIS A 8 2.06 1.53 -5.70
CA HIS A 8 2.86 1.24 -4.52
C HIS A 8 3.55 2.51 -4.02
N LEU A 9 3.45 2.78 -2.73
CA LEU A 9 4.14 3.87 -2.06
C LEU A 9 5.07 3.28 -0.99
N THR A 10 6.36 3.52 -1.12
CA THR A 10 7.37 2.99 -0.20
C THR A 10 8.02 4.11 0.62
N ARG A 11 8.25 3.85 1.91
CA ARG A 11 9.07 4.70 2.79
C ARG A 11 9.98 3.86 3.67
N THR A 12 11.20 4.33 3.86
CA THR A 12 12.13 3.81 4.85
C THR A 12 11.97 4.58 6.17
N VAL A 13 11.82 3.85 7.26
CA VAL A 13 11.64 4.38 8.61
C VAL A 13 12.63 3.69 9.53
N GLU A 14 13.37 4.44 10.34
CA GLU A 14 14.24 3.84 11.35
C GLU A 14 13.41 3.05 12.38
N LYS A 15 13.86 1.83 12.70
CA LYS A 15 13.17 0.89 13.59
C LYS A 15 12.97 1.46 14.99
N ASN A 16 13.90 2.30 15.46
CA ASN A 16 13.91 2.84 16.80
C ASN A 16 13.12 4.17 16.94
N LYS A 17 12.43 4.63 15.88
CA LYS A 17 11.57 5.81 16.02
C LYS A 17 10.42 5.57 17.00
N PRO A 18 10.01 6.60 17.77
CA PRO A 18 8.83 6.55 18.60
C PRO A 18 7.59 6.03 17.83
N PRO A 19 6.75 5.18 18.46
CA PRO A 19 5.56 4.63 17.82
C PRO A 19 4.66 5.69 17.17
N ALA A 20 4.45 6.83 17.86
CA ALA A 20 3.64 7.93 17.35
C ALA A 20 4.15 8.49 16.01
N LEU A 21 5.46 8.53 15.78
CA LEU A 21 6.04 8.99 14.51
C LEU A 21 5.90 7.93 13.41
N LYS A 22 5.94 6.65 13.75
CA LYS A 22 5.65 5.55 12.81
C LYS A 22 4.19 5.60 12.37
N ASP A 23 3.26 5.81 13.29
CA ASP A 23 1.83 5.94 13.00
C ASP A 23 1.53 7.18 12.14
N MET A 24 2.14 8.32 12.48
CA MET A 24 2.04 9.52 11.66
C MET A 24 2.57 9.28 10.24
N THR A 25 3.67 8.53 10.10
CA THR A 25 4.22 8.17 8.79
C THR A 25 3.24 7.33 7.98
N LYS A 26 2.58 6.34 8.59
CA LYS A 26 1.55 5.53 7.92
C LYS A 26 0.36 6.38 7.47
N ARG A 27 -0.15 7.26 8.32
CA ARG A 27 -1.27 8.16 7.96
C ARG A 27 -0.93 9.09 6.80
N GLN A 28 0.30 9.62 6.76
CA GLN A 28 0.75 10.44 5.64
C GLN A 28 0.76 9.62 4.34
N MET A 29 1.27 8.39 4.38
CA MET A 29 1.30 7.51 3.21
C MET A 29 -0.11 7.17 2.72
N GLU A 30 -1.04 6.89 3.63
CA GLU A 30 -2.45 6.65 3.30
C GLU A 30 -3.08 7.87 2.61
N TYR A 31 -2.85 9.07 3.15
CA TYR A 31 -3.32 10.32 2.57
C TYR A 31 -2.76 10.55 1.15
N TYR A 32 -1.44 10.40 0.97
CA TYR A 32 -0.81 10.58 -0.33
C TYR A 32 -1.26 9.55 -1.36
N MET A 33 -1.45 8.30 -0.95
CA MET A 33 -1.98 7.27 -1.85
C MET A 33 -3.39 7.62 -2.32
N GLY A 34 -4.28 8.02 -1.39
CA GLY A 34 -5.64 8.45 -1.75
C GLY A 34 -5.64 9.61 -2.74
N ALA A 35 -4.80 10.63 -2.51
CA ALA A 35 -4.63 11.74 -3.44
C ALA A 35 -4.11 11.27 -4.80
N LYS A 36 -3.16 10.33 -4.83
CA LYS A 36 -2.59 9.82 -6.08
C LYS A 36 -3.61 9.04 -6.91
N LEU A 37 -4.47 8.25 -6.26
CA LEU A 37 -5.53 7.52 -6.95
C LEU A 37 -6.54 8.48 -7.61
N LEU A 38 -6.92 9.55 -6.90
CA LEU A 38 -7.80 10.58 -7.47
C LEU A 38 -7.17 11.27 -8.69
N GLU A 39 -5.87 11.57 -8.65
CA GLU A 39 -5.12 12.18 -9.76
C GLU A 39 -5.21 11.35 -11.05
N ILE A 40 -5.24 10.02 -10.94
CA ILE A 40 -5.33 9.10 -12.07
C ILE A 40 -6.77 8.63 -12.35
N GLY A 41 -7.77 9.28 -11.76
CA GLY A 41 -9.19 8.99 -11.99
C GLY A 41 -9.72 7.73 -11.32
N VAL A 42 -9.00 7.18 -10.34
CA VAL A 42 -9.39 6.00 -9.57
C VAL A 42 -10.08 6.44 -8.28
N ASN A 43 -11.26 5.88 -7.99
CA ASN A 43 -11.95 6.12 -6.73
C ASN A 43 -11.19 5.41 -5.58
N PRO A 44 -10.63 6.13 -4.59
CA PRO A 44 -9.89 5.49 -3.49
C PRO A 44 -10.73 4.49 -2.69
N LYS A 45 -12.06 4.63 -2.68
CA LYS A 45 -12.96 3.71 -1.96
C LYS A 45 -13.18 2.38 -2.68
N SER A 46 -12.90 2.26 -3.98
CA SER A 46 -13.05 1.00 -4.72
C SER A 46 -11.81 0.11 -4.65
N ALA A 47 -10.65 0.68 -4.32
CA ALA A 47 -9.39 -0.01 -4.20
C ALA A 47 -9.29 -0.85 -2.91
N ILE A 48 -8.47 -1.90 -2.97
CA ILE A 48 -8.00 -2.65 -1.79
C ILE A 48 -6.60 -2.19 -1.45
N TYR A 49 -6.33 -2.06 -0.15
CA TYR A 49 -5.04 -1.65 0.35
C TYR A 49 -4.35 -2.77 1.13
N ARG A 50 -3.03 -2.85 0.99
CA ARG A 50 -2.18 -3.77 1.75
C ARG A 50 -0.94 -3.04 2.25
N TRP A 51 -0.65 -3.24 3.52
CA TRP A 51 0.61 -2.84 4.11
C TRP A 51 1.58 -4.03 4.06
N SER A 52 2.81 -3.79 3.65
CA SER A 52 3.93 -4.69 3.94
C SER A 52 5.04 -3.94 4.64
N VAL A 53 5.77 -4.66 5.50
CA VAL A 53 6.91 -4.12 6.25
C VAL A 53 8.05 -5.09 6.12
N GLU A 54 9.16 -4.64 5.56
CA GLU A 54 10.41 -5.40 5.51
C GLU A 54 11.41 -4.79 6.49
N VAL A 55 12.00 -5.61 7.37
CA VAL A 55 13.07 -5.16 8.27
C VAL A 55 14.41 -5.28 7.55
N LYS A 56 15.14 -4.16 7.43
CA LYS A 56 16.48 -4.08 6.85
C LYS A 56 17.45 -3.47 7.86
N GLY A 57 18.05 -4.34 8.68
CA GLY A 57 18.96 -3.92 9.75
C GLY A 57 18.28 -3.04 10.79
N THR A 58 18.72 -1.79 10.90
CA THR A 58 18.16 -0.76 11.81
C THR A 58 16.95 -0.02 11.21
N ASN A 59 16.54 -0.37 9.98
CA ASN A 59 15.45 0.26 9.26
C ASN A 59 14.28 -0.71 9.03
N GLU A 60 13.11 -0.14 8.81
CA GLU A 60 11.91 -0.79 8.32
C GLU A 60 11.53 -0.13 6.99
N VAL A 61 11.25 -0.92 5.96
CA VAL A 61 10.74 -0.45 4.67
C VAL A 61 9.26 -0.74 4.67
N TYR A 62 8.46 0.32 4.76
CA TYR A 62 7.01 0.23 4.67
C TYR A 62 6.59 0.41 3.22
N THR A 63 5.75 -0.49 2.73
CA THR A 63 5.11 -0.35 1.43
C THR A 63 3.60 -0.36 1.62
N TYR A 64 2.95 0.69 1.13
CA TYR A 64 1.51 0.80 1.05
C TYR A 64 1.09 0.57 -0.40
N SER A 65 0.43 -0.54 -0.64
CA SER A 65 -0.02 -0.94 -1.97
C SER A 65 -1.52 -0.71 -2.11
N ALA A 66 -1.94 -0.19 -3.25
CA ALA A 66 -3.34 -0.05 -3.65
C ALA A 66 -3.58 -0.86 -4.93
N TYR A 67 -4.68 -1.63 -4.95
CA TYR A 67 -5.08 -2.48 -6.06
C TYR A 67 -6.53 -2.19 -6.45
N TRP A 68 -6.79 -2.01 -7.74
CA TRP A 68 -8.13 -1.80 -8.30
C TRP A 68 -8.31 -2.67 -9.55
N ASP A 69 -9.54 -2.75 -10.07
CA ASP A 69 -9.92 -3.54 -11.25
C ASP A 69 -9.25 -4.94 -11.28
N ASP A 70 -8.62 -5.32 -12.39
CA ASP A 70 -8.01 -6.64 -12.60
C ASP A 70 -6.99 -7.03 -11.53
N SER A 71 -6.16 -6.09 -11.05
CA SER A 71 -5.17 -6.38 -10.00
C SER A 71 -5.83 -6.72 -8.66
N LYS A 72 -6.98 -6.09 -8.36
CA LYS A 72 -7.76 -6.39 -7.17
C LYS A 72 -8.35 -7.80 -7.26
N GLU A 73 -8.90 -8.17 -8.41
CA GLU A 73 -9.48 -9.50 -8.63
C GLU A 73 -8.44 -10.61 -8.50
N LYS A 74 -7.27 -10.44 -9.14
CA LYS A 74 -6.15 -11.39 -9.03
C LYS A 74 -5.70 -11.57 -7.58
N LEU A 75 -5.51 -10.47 -6.86
CA LEU A 75 -5.11 -10.53 -5.45
C LEU A 75 -6.11 -11.34 -4.60
N LEU A 76 -7.41 -11.10 -4.80
CA LEU A 76 -8.45 -11.82 -4.05
C LEU A 76 -8.52 -13.31 -4.41
N GLN A 77 -8.29 -13.66 -5.68
CA GLN A 77 -8.21 -15.07 -6.10
C GLN A 77 -6.99 -15.78 -5.51
N GLU A 78 -5.84 -15.11 -5.49
CA GLU A 78 -4.62 -15.64 -4.86
C GLU A 78 -4.84 -15.85 -3.36
N GLU A 79 -5.45 -14.90 -2.65
CA GLU A 79 -5.78 -15.03 -1.23
C GLU A 79 -6.75 -16.20 -0.96
N GLN A 80 -7.75 -16.41 -1.83
CA GLN A 80 -8.67 -17.55 -1.72
C GLN A 80 -7.98 -18.90 -1.96
N THR A 81 -7.09 -18.96 -2.94
CA THR A 81 -6.37 -20.19 -3.30
C THR A 81 -5.36 -20.60 -2.22
N ASN A 82 -4.71 -19.62 -1.59
CA ASN A 82 -3.69 -19.85 -0.57
C ASN A 82 -4.29 -20.08 0.84
N SER A 83 -5.62 -20.03 0.98
CA SER A 83 -6.36 -20.29 2.21
C SER A 83 -6.91 -21.73 2.29
N LEU A 84 -6.58 -22.58 1.31
CA LEU A 84 -6.88 -24.01 1.22
C LEU A 84 -5.60 -24.83 1.38
#